data_AF-A0A2E7W5P8-F1
#
_entry.id   AF-A0A2E7W5P8-F1
#
_cell.length_a   1.000
_cell.length_b   1.000
_cell.length_c   1.000
_cell.angle_alpha   90.00
_cell.angle_beta   90.00
_cell.angle_gamma   90.00
#
_symmetry.space_group_name_H-M   'P 1'
#
loop_
_entity.id
_entity.type
_entity.pdbx_description
1 polymer ?
#
loop_
_entity_poly.entity_id
_entity_poly.type
_entity_poly.pdbx_seq_one_letter_code
_entity_poly.pdbx_strand_id
1 'polypeptide(L)'
;MAFLDNSGDIILDAVLTDTGRRRLARGDGSFRIAKFALGDDEINYRLYNAAHASGSAYYDLEVLQTPILEGFTDPEASMHHRLVTLTRNDVLYMPILQLFESGDLGSVRDSTTNSYLIAVDSATQTAVGTTTGVIWGETPSSVSSTKIAVDQGTDKNGSPPATVPLDADLIETRYQIEIDNRLGGLFSTSGARARVSFVNEAQMASYYVTTSNRRFVSEISSTDASDSSINGPRGTRVQFKIGASLELNGSNTLFNRFGGTSTVGSTSCRHIDSIARVTGVTTGHSIDIPIRFIKKI
;
A
#
# COMPACT_ATOMS: atom_id res chain seq x y z
N MET A 1 20.44 7.24 -13.77
CA MET A 1 21.05 7.22 -15.11
C MET A 1 22.06 8.36 -15.22
N ALA A 2 23.29 8.08 -15.63
CA ALA A 2 24.26 9.11 -16.03
C ALA A 2 24.48 8.96 -17.54
N PHE A 3 24.31 10.06 -18.28
CA PHE A 3 24.54 10.11 -19.72
C PHE A 3 25.90 10.77 -19.96
N LEU A 4 26.73 10.12 -20.77
CA LEU A 4 27.97 10.71 -21.27
C LEU A 4 27.65 11.26 -22.66
N ASP A 5 27.50 12.58 -22.76
CA ASP A 5 27.16 13.26 -24.00
C ASP A 5 28.32 13.22 -24.99
N ASN A 6 28.28 12.25 -25.90
CA ASN A 6 29.31 12.07 -26.92
C ASN A 6 28.79 12.14 -28.37
N SER A 7 27.49 12.33 -28.63
CA SER A 7 26.96 12.58 -29.98
C SER A 7 25.44 12.77 -30.01
N GLY A 8 25.00 13.93 -30.55
CA GLY A 8 23.80 14.17 -31.37
C GLY A 8 22.43 13.68 -30.89
N ASP A 9 21.49 14.62 -30.71
CA ASP A 9 20.03 14.51 -30.59
C ASP A 9 19.45 13.17 -30.07
N ILE A 10 18.90 13.20 -28.85
CA ILE A 10 18.09 12.10 -28.29
C ILE A 10 16.69 12.15 -28.91
N ILE A 11 16.35 11.13 -29.69
CA ILE A 11 15.01 10.91 -30.23
C ILE A 11 14.22 10.06 -29.23
N LEU A 12 13.06 10.57 -28.80
CA LEU A 12 12.13 9.86 -27.90
C LEU A 12 10.84 9.55 -28.64
N ASP A 13 10.49 8.28 -28.74
CA ASP A 13 9.15 7.84 -29.16
C ASP A 13 8.24 7.80 -27.94
N ALA A 14 7.19 8.62 -27.94
CA ALA A 14 6.27 8.74 -26.80
C ALA A 14 4.81 8.61 -27.26
N VAL A 15 4.02 7.84 -26.51
CA VAL A 15 2.58 7.75 -26.70
C VAL A 15 1.87 8.70 -25.75
N LEU A 16 0.97 9.54 -26.28
CA LEU A 16 0.23 10.51 -25.47
C LEU A 16 -0.99 9.87 -24.80
N THR A 17 -1.21 10.21 -23.54
CA THR A 17 -2.48 9.94 -22.83
C THR A 17 -3.64 10.67 -23.51
N ASP A 18 -4.89 10.31 -23.20
CA ASP A 18 -6.07 10.96 -23.78
C ASP A 18 -6.11 12.46 -23.53
N THR A 19 -5.67 12.89 -22.34
CA THR A 19 -5.54 14.32 -22.04
C THR A 19 -4.44 14.97 -22.87
N GLY A 20 -3.33 14.27 -23.11
CA GLY A 20 -2.25 14.71 -24.00
C GLY A 20 -2.74 14.88 -25.44
N ARG A 21 -3.41 13.85 -26.00
CA ARG A 21 -4.01 13.87 -27.34
C ARG A 21 -5.01 15.01 -27.50
N ARG A 22 -5.88 15.22 -26.50
CA ARG A 22 -6.84 16.34 -26.46
C ARG A 22 -6.15 17.70 -26.50
N ARG A 23 -5.02 17.87 -25.79
CA ARG A 23 -4.27 19.14 -25.79
C ARG A 23 -3.53 19.36 -27.11
N LEU A 24 -2.93 18.33 -27.68
CA LEU A 24 -2.28 18.40 -28.99
C LEU A 24 -3.30 18.74 -30.10
N ALA A 25 -4.48 18.11 -30.08
CA ALA A 25 -5.54 18.30 -31.06
C ALA A 25 -6.14 19.73 -31.08
N ARG A 26 -5.88 20.56 -30.06
CA ARG A 26 -6.35 21.96 -30.03
C ARG A 26 -5.62 22.85 -31.05
N GLY A 27 -4.41 22.49 -31.47
CA GLY A 27 -3.68 23.22 -32.51
C GLY A 27 -3.35 24.68 -32.20
N ASP A 28 -3.48 25.10 -30.93
CA ASP A 28 -3.32 26.50 -30.47
C ASP A 28 -1.88 26.80 -29.98
N GLY A 29 -0.95 25.87 -30.16
CA GLY A 29 0.43 25.99 -29.67
C GLY A 29 0.58 25.93 -28.14
N SER A 30 -0.50 25.63 -27.40
CA SER A 30 -0.48 25.51 -25.94
C SER A 30 0.11 24.19 -25.44
N PHE A 31 0.23 23.19 -26.31
CA PHE A 31 0.82 21.90 -25.96
C PHE A 31 2.33 22.05 -25.77
N ARG A 32 2.79 21.92 -24.52
CA ARG A 32 4.20 21.92 -24.14
C ARG A 32 4.43 20.85 -23.08
N ILE A 33 5.48 20.05 -23.27
CA ILE A 33 5.96 19.10 -22.25
C ILE A 33 6.74 19.93 -21.22
N ALA A 34 6.13 20.20 -20.06
CA ALA A 34 6.76 21.01 -19.01
C ALA A 34 7.53 20.18 -17.99
N LYS A 35 7.17 18.91 -17.84
CA LYS A 35 7.76 17.96 -16.90
C LYS A 35 7.76 16.58 -17.53
N PHE A 36 8.77 15.79 -17.24
CA PHE A 36 8.83 14.37 -17.51
C PHE A 36 9.25 13.65 -16.23
N ALA A 37 8.87 12.40 -16.10
CA ALA A 37 9.37 11.50 -15.07
C ALA A 37 9.90 10.26 -15.80
N LEU A 38 10.94 9.66 -15.23
CA LEU A 38 11.51 8.41 -15.70
C LEU A 38 11.02 7.30 -14.76
N GLY A 39 10.89 6.09 -15.25
CA GLY A 39 10.61 4.90 -14.46
C GLY A 39 11.51 3.76 -14.91
N ASP A 40 11.85 2.88 -13.99
CA ASP A 40 12.68 1.69 -14.22
C ASP A 40 11.99 0.40 -13.74
N ASP A 41 10.66 0.45 -13.53
CA ASP A 41 9.86 -0.67 -13.01
C ASP A 41 9.90 -1.93 -13.91
N GLU A 42 10.19 -1.77 -15.19
CA GLU A 42 10.36 -2.88 -16.15
C GLU A 42 11.70 -3.62 -15.98
N ILE A 43 12.67 -3.00 -15.29
CA ILE A 43 14.01 -3.55 -15.13
C ILE A 43 14.13 -4.33 -13.82
N ASN A 44 14.28 -5.65 -13.93
CA ASN A 44 14.57 -6.48 -12.77
C ASN A 44 16.07 -6.45 -12.42
N TYR A 45 16.47 -5.52 -11.57
CA TYR A 45 17.86 -5.40 -11.10
C TYR A 45 18.39 -6.62 -10.33
N ARG A 46 17.55 -7.58 -9.93
CA ARG A 46 18.02 -8.83 -9.30
C ARG A 46 18.76 -9.75 -10.28
N LEU A 47 18.59 -9.54 -11.59
CA LEU A 47 19.34 -10.27 -12.62
C LEU A 47 20.80 -9.81 -12.71
N TYR A 48 21.18 -8.74 -12.01
CA TYR A 48 22.57 -8.32 -11.93
C TYR A 48 23.41 -9.33 -11.15
N ASN A 49 24.35 -10.00 -11.83
CA ASN A 49 25.21 -11.00 -11.25
C ASN A 49 26.64 -10.48 -11.08
N ALA A 50 26.93 -9.88 -9.92
CA ALA A 50 28.28 -9.39 -9.56
C ALA A 50 29.35 -10.50 -9.46
N ALA A 51 28.97 -11.77 -9.51
CA ALA A 51 29.87 -12.92 -9.42
C ALA A 51 29.99 -13.70 -10.74
N HIS A 52 29.56 -13.12 -11.88
CA HIS A 52 29.62 -13.80 -13.17
C HIS A 52 31.07 -14.21 -13.53
N ALA A 53 31.27 -15.50 -13.84
CA ALA A 53 32.60 -16.08 -14.04
C ALA A 53 33.38 -15.45 -15.22
N SER A 54 32.67 -14.96 -16.22
CA SER A 54 33.25 -14.29 -17.41
C SER A 54 33.71 -12.84 -17.16
N GLY A 55 33.61 -12.33 -15.93
CA GLY A 55 34.08 -11.00 -15.55
C GLY A 55 33.01 -9.91 -15.65
N SER A 56 33.39 -8.67 -15.30
CA SER A 56 32.48 -7.55 -15.07
C SER A 56 31.68 -7.09 -16.28
N ALA A 57 32.14 -7.41 -17.49
CA ALA A 57 31.42 -7.11 -18.73
C ALA A 57 30.13 -7.94 -18.92
N TYR A 58 29.92 -8.96 -18.07
CA TYR A 58 28.77 -9.87 -18.14
C TYR A 58 27.84 -9.76 -16.93
N TYR A 59 28.13 -8.85 -15.98
CA TYR A 59 27.34 -8.73 -14.75
C TYR A 59 25.91 -8.25 -15.03
N ASP A 60 25.73 -7.46 -16.08
CA ASP A 60 24.47 -6.85 -16.49
C ASP A 60 23.94 -7.40 -17.83
N LEU A 61 24.54 -8.47 -18.39
CA LEU A 61 24.18 -8.98 -19.71
C LEU A 61 22.68 -9.33 -19.81
N GLU A 62 22.15 -10.01 -18.79
CA GLU A 62 20.73 -10.39 -18.78
C GLU A 62 19.81 -9.17 -18.72
N VAL A 63 20.21 -8.13 -17.98
CA VAL A 63 19.47 -6.85 -17.88
C VAL A 63 19.51 -6.09 -19.21
N LEU A 64 20.64 -6.12 -19.93
CA LEU A 64 20.77 -5.48 -21.24
C LEU A 64 19.98 -6.23 -22.33
N GLN A 65 19.75 -7.53 -22.15
CA GLN A 65 18.99 -8.37 -23.06
C GLN A 65 17.49 -8.38 -22.77
N THR A 66 17.03 -7.84 -21.64
CA THR A 66 15.58 -7.77 -21.37
C THR A 66 14.92 -6.83 -22.39
N PRO A 67 13.94 -7.31 -23.17
CA PRO A 67 13.22 -6.46 -24.10
C PRO A 67 12.40 -5.42 -23.32
N ILE A 68 12.56 -4.15 -23.66
CA ILE A 68 11.71 -3.07 -23.18
C ILE A 68 10.43 -3.09 -24.02
N LEU A 69 9.28 -3.12 -23.36
CA LEU A 69 7.98 -3.16 -24.03
C LEU A 69 7.55 -1.74 -24.43
N GLU A 70 6.52 -1.63 -25.27
CA GLU A 70 5.99 -0.32 -25.66
C GLU A 70 5.44 0.46 -24.45
N GLY A 71 5.60 1.78 -24.47
CA GLY A 71 5.08 2.63 -23.40
C GLY A 71 3.56 2.62 -23.36
N PHE A 72 2.98 2.19 -22.24
CA PHE A 72 1.54 2.24 -22.01
C PHE A 72 1.07 3.68 -21.72
N THR A 73 -0.15 4.01 -22.16
CA THR A 73 -0.75 5.34 -21.92
C THR A 73 -1.39 5.48 -20.55
N ASP A 74 -1.51 4.37 -19.80
CA ASP A 74 -2.04 4.37 -18.45
C ASP A 74 -0.90 4.31 -17.42
N PRO A 75 -0.62 5.42 -16.71
CA PRO A 75 0.45 5.46 -15.72
C PRO A 75 0.15 4.62 -14.46
N GLU A 76 -1.11 4.23 -14.21
CA GLU A 76 -1.43 3.31 -13.10
C GLU A 76 -1.06 1.86 -13.44
N ALA A 77 -1.05 1.51 -14.73
CA ALA A 77 -0.66 0.19 -15.21
C ALA A 77 0.86 0.05 -15.44
N SER A 78 1.54 1.13 -15.85
CA SER A 78 2.95 1.07 -16.25
C SER A 78 3.94 1.47 -15.15
N MET A 79 3.56 2.36 -14.21
CA MET A 79 4.48 2.89 -13.19
C MET A 79 3.97 2.59 -11.78
N HIS A 80 4.63 1.64 -11.12
CA HIS A 80 4.40 1.28 -9.73
C HIS A 80 5.23 2.14 -8.77
N HIS A 81 6.47 2.47 -9.13
CA HIS A 81 7.36 3.32 -8.33
C HIS A 81 7.61 4.63 -9.06
N ARG A 82 7.03 5.71 -8.53
CA ARG A 82 7.19 7.05 -9.09
C ARG A 82 8.43 7.71 -8.50
N LEU A 83 9.24 8.34 -9.34
CA LEU A 83 10.34 9.18 -8.88
C LEU A 83 9.81 10.36 -8.07
N VAL A 84 10.33 10.53 -6.86
CA VAL A 84 10.06 11.67 -5.99
C VAL A 84 11.22 12.64 -6.11
N THR A 85 10.93 13.93 -6.31
CA THR A 85 11.95 14.97 -6.28
C THR A 85 12.15 15.44 -4.85
N LEU A 86 13.33 15.17 -4.29
CA LEU A 86 13.77 15.72 -3.03
C LEU A 86 14.74 16.87 -3.33
N THR A 87 14.56 18.02 -2.67
CA THR A 87 15.47 19.17 -2.81
C THR A 87 16.77 19.01 -2.03
N ARG A 88 16.85 17.96 -1.20
CA ARG A 88 17.93 17.67 -0.29
C ARG A 88 18.87 16.62 -0.88
N ASN A 89 20.17 16.82 -0.68
CA ASN A 89 21.24 15.92 -1.16
C ASN A 89 21.85 15.07 -0.03
N ASP A 90 21.33 15.17 1.19
CA ASP A 90 21.81 14.49 2.39
C ASP A 90 20.91 13.31 2.83
N VAL A 91 19.91 12.95 2.02
CA VAL A 91 19.05 11.79 2.26
C VAL A 91 19.77 10.51 1.82
N LEU A 92 20.16 9.69 2.80
CA LEU A 92 20.80 8.39 2.55
C LEU A 92 19.82 7.22 2.50
N TYR A 93 18.72 7.30 3.25
CA TYR A 93 17.73 6.23 3.37
C TYR A 93 16.32 6.77 3.11
N MET A 94 15.56 6.09 2.25
CA MET A 94 14.14 6.34 2.07
C MET A 94 13.32 5.61 3.14
N PRO A 95 12.30 6.25 3.73
CA PRO A 95 11.38 5.57 4.63
C PRO A 95 10.60 4.47 3.91
N ILE A 96 10.31 3.41 4.63
CA ILE A 96 9.42 2.33 4.21
C ILE A 96 8.12 2.38 5.02
N LEU A 97 7.09 1.74 4.48
CA LEU A 97 5.89 1.38 5.22
C LEU A 97 5.94 -0.10 5.60
N GLN A 98 5.74 -0.40 6.87
CA GLN A 98 5.80 -1.77 7.39
C GLN A 98 4.58 -2.07 8.26
N LEU A 99 4.00 -3.26 8.09
CA LEU A 99 2.93 -3.72 8.98
C LEU A 99 3.45 -3.81 10.41
N PHE A 100 2.66 -3.31 11.34
CA PHE A 100 2.91 -3.47 12.75
C PHE A 100 2.10 -4.66 13.27
N GLU A 101 2.80 -5.73 13.65
CA GLU A 101 2.18 -6.96 14.16
C GLU A 101 2.61 -7.21 15.60
N SER A 102 1.95 -6.54 16.54
CA SER A 102 2.13 -6.78 17.98
C SER A 102 0.87 -7.38 18.59
N GLY A 103 1.07 -8.50 19.32
CA GLY A 103 0.01 -9.22 20.05
C GLY A 103 -0.64 -8.34 21.11
N ASP A 104 0.17 -7.59 21.85
CA ASP A 104 -0.28 -6.74 22.96
C ASP A 104 -1.12 -5.55 22.48
N LEU A 105 -0.83 -5.05 21.29
CA LEU A 105 -1.53 -3.90 20.70
C LEU A 105 -2.65 -4.33 19.74
N GLY A 106 -2.94 -5.64 19.63
CA GLY A 106 -4.04 -6.16 18.83
C GLY A 106 -3.88 -5.80 17.35
N SER A 107 -2.75 -6.15 16.74
CA SER A 107 -2.48 -5.80 15.33
C SER A 107 -1.95 -6.96 14.50
N VAL A 108 -1.90 -8.15 15.09
CA VAL A 108 -1.40 -9.37 14.45
C VAL A 108 -2.44 -9.93 13.48
N ARG A 109 -2.00 -10.38 12.30
CA ARG A 109 -2.82 -11.15 11.37
C ARG A 109 -3.09 -12.57 11.87
N ASP A 110 -4.03 -13.25 11.22
CA ASP A 110 -4.17 -14.69 11.41
C ASP A 110 -2.96 -15.40 10.78
N SER A 111 -2.26 -16.23 11.56
CA SER A 111 -1.02 -16.91 11.12
C SER A 111 -1.29 -18.02 10.10
N THR A 112 -2.49 -18.59 10.10
CA THR A 112 -2.86 -19.69 9.18
C THR A 112 -3.11 -19.17 7.77
N THR A 113 -3.81 -18.04 7.67
CA THR A 113 -4.19 -17.41 6.39
C THR A 113 -3.29 -16.27 5.97
N ASN A 114 -2.39 -15.81 6.85
CA ASN A 114 -1.51 -14.65 6.65
C ASN A 114 -2.27 -13.37 6.28
N SER A 115 -3.49 -13.21 6.79
CA SER A 115 -4.43 -12.14 6.42
C SER A 115 -5.19 -11.59 7.63
N TYR A 116 -5.74 -10.38 7.52
CA TYR A 116 -6.72 -9.88 8.49
C TYR A 116 -8.10 -10.41 8.14
N LEU A 117 -8.77 -11.03 9.11
CA LEU A 117 -10.07 -11.66 8.91
C LEU A 117 -11.19 -10.69 9.32
N ILE A 118 -12.06 -10.29 8.41
CA ILE A 118 -13.20 -9.42 8.69
C ILE A 118 -14.46 -10.27 8.86
N ALA A 119 -14.95 -10.38 10.10
CA ALA A 119 -16.19 -11.08 10.41
C ALA A 119 -17.41 -10.24 10.04
N VAL A 120 -18.12 -10.64 8.98
CA VAL A 120 -19.12 -9.79 8.33
C VAL A 120 -20.43 -9.67 9.10
N ASP A 121 -20.86 -10.71 9.84
CA ASP A 121 -22.08 -10.67 10.64
C ASP A 121 -21.82 -11.02 12.11
N SER A 122 -22.79 -10.76 12.97
CA SER A 122 -22.74 -10.95 14.42
C SER A 122 -22.59 -12.41 14.80
N ALA A 123 -23.19 -13.32 14.03
CA ALA A 123 -23.05 -14.75 14.22
C ALA A 123 -21.60 -15.20 14.00
N THR A 124 -20.94 -14.68 12.97
CA THR A 124 -19.53 -14.94 12.66
C THR A 124 -18.63 -14.27 13.68
N GLN A 125 -18.91 -13.01 14.05
CA GLN A 125 -18.15 -12.30 15.09
C GLN A 125 -18.14 -13.06 16.40
N THR A 126 -19.28 -13.61 16.80
CA THR A 126 -19.36 -14.39 18.05
C THR A 126 -18.63 -15.74 17.90
N ALA A 127 -18.69 -16.37 16.73
CA ALA A 127 -18.10 -17.69 16.49
C ALA A 127 -16.57 -17.67 16.38
N VAL A 128 -15.99 -16.63 15.79
CA VAL A 128 -14.54 -16.53 15.53
C VAL A 128 -13.86 -15.33 16.18
N GLY A 129 -14.59 -14.49 16.92
CA GLY A 129 -14.08 -13.22 17.46
C GLY A 129 -12.93 -13.35 18.47
N THR A 130 -12.65 -14.55 18.96
CA THR A 130 -11.48 -14.85 19.82
C THR A 130 -10.26 -15.32 19.03
N THR A 131 -10.41 -15.61 17.74
CA THR A 131 -9.28 -15.98 16.87
C THR A 131 -8.44 -14.74 16.58
N THR A 132 -7.12 -14.89 16.65
CA THR A 132 -6.16 -13.83 16.34
C THR A 132 -6.35 -13.32 14.91
N GLY A 133 -6.26 -12.00 14.71
CA GLY A 133 -6.42 -11.38 13.39
C GLY A 133 -7.87 -11.13 12.96
N VAL A 134 -8.87 -11.41 13.82
CA VAL A 134 -10.28 -11.16 13.50
C VAL A 134 -10.72 -9.73 13.87
N ILE A 135 -11.10 -8.96 12.85
CA ILE A 135 -11.71 -7.64 12.94
C ILE A 135 -13.24 -7.81 12.83
N TRP A 136 -13.98 -7.13 13.71
CA TRP A 136 -15.44 -7.17 13.68
C TRP A 136 -15.97 -6.21 12.62
N GLY A 137 -16.49 -6.76 11.53
CA GLY A 137 -16.94 -6.01 10.35
C GLY A 137 -18.32 -5.37 10.45
N GLU A 138 -19.31 -6.05 11.04
CA GLU A 138 -20.65 -5.50 11.31
C GLU A 138 -20.64 -4.42 12.39
N THR A 139 -19.88 -4.63 13.47
CA THR A 139 -19.80 -3.72 14.61
C THR A 139 -18.36 -3.26 14.85
N PRO A 140 -17.77 -2.45 13.95
CA PRO A 140 -16.38 -2.02 14.04
C PRO A 140 -16.09 -1.10 15.24
N SER A 141 -17.14 -0.57 15.88
CA SER A 141 -17.08 0.16 17.16
C SER A 141 -16.94 -0.73 18.39
N SER A 142 -17.20 -2.03 18.25
CA SER A 142 -17.03 -2.98 19.35
C SER A 142 -15.55 -3.14 19.69
N VAL A 143 -15.28 -3.41 20.97
CA VAL A 143 -13.96 -3.35 21.61
C VAL A 143 -13.01 -4.49 21.19
N SER A 144 -13.23 -5.15 20.05
CA SER A 144 -12.21 -6.04 19.49
C SER A 144 -10.93 -5.23 19.30
N SER A 145 -9.85 -5.73 19.92
CA SER A 145 -8.54 -5.08 19.94
C SER A 145 -7.87 -5.10 18.58
N THR A 146 -8.29 -6.01 17.69
CA THR A 146 -7.68 -6.20 16.37
C THR A 146 -7.92 -5.00 15.46
N LYS A 147 -6.83 -4.40 15.02
CA LYS A 147 -6.76 -3.29 14.07
C LYS A 147 -5.62 -3.51 13.10
N ILE A 148 -5.71 -2.90 11.93
CA ILE A 148 -4.61 -2.84 10.98
C ILE A 148 -3.77 -1.62 11.35
N ALA A 149 -2.48 -1.81 11.54
CA ALA A 149 -1.53 -0.75 11.84
C ALA A 149 -0.33 -0.85 10.91
N VAL A 150 0.06 0.29 10.33
CA VAL A 150 1.22 0.41 9.45
C VAL A 150 2.11 1.52 9.98
N ASP A 151 3.38 1.21 10.15
CA ASP A 151 4.41 2.11 10.62
C ASP A 151 5.21 2.66 9.47
N GLN A 152 5.65 3.91 9.64
CA GLN A 152 6.58 4.56 8.75
C GLN A 152 7.92 4.79 9.43
N GLY A 153 9.00 4.55 8.70
CA GLY A 153 10.36 4.83 9.17
C GLY A 153 11.42 4.08 8.37
N THR A 154 12.65 4.04 8.87
CA THR A 154 13.78 3.39 8.18
C THR A 154 14.20 2.12 8.92
N ASP A 155 14.15 0.95 8.27
CA ASP A 155 14.44 -0.36 8.90
C ASP A 155 15.52 -1.17 8.15
N LYS A 156 16.67 -0.54 7.85
CA LYS A 156 17.81 -1.25 7.22
C LYS A 156 19.04 -1.30 8.11
N ASN A 157 19.85 -2.35 7.96
CA ASN A 157 21.19 -2.44 8.54
C ASN A 157 22.00 -1.18 8.22
N GLY A 158 22.37 -0.42 9.24
CA GLY A 158 23.07 0.86 9.12
C GLY A 158 22.18 2.11 9.17
N SER A 159 20.86 1.96 9.29
CA SER A 159 19.97 3.09 9.59
C SER A 159 20.35 3.69 10.95
N PRO A 160 20.16 5.01 11.15
CA PRO A 160 20.30 5.62 12.47
C PRO A 160 19.43 4.89 13.52
N PRO A 161 19.73 5.01 14.81
CA PRO A 161 18.86 4.45 15.85
C PRO A 161 17.52 5.19 15.92
N ALA A 162 16.48 4.53 16.45
CA ALA A 162 15.14 5.12 16.63
C ALA A 162 15.09 6.40 17.48
N THR A 163 16.16 6.72 18.23
CA THR A 163 16.30 7.97 18.98
C THR A 163 16.52 9.19 18.08
N VAL A 164 16.95 8.98 16.83
CA VAL A 164 17.09 10.05 15.84
C VAL A 164 15.73 10.27 15.17
N PRO A 165 15.21 11.51 15.15
CA PRO A 165 13.94 11.79 14.50
C PRO A 165 14.06 11.61 12.98
N LEU A 166 12.99 11.14 12.36
CA LEU A 166 12.90 11.13 10.91
C LEU A 166 12.83 12.58 10.39
N ASP A 167 13.48 12.84 9.25
CA ASP A 167 13.46 14.17 8.63
C ASP A 167 12.02 14.60 8.26
N ALA A 168 11.71 15.88 8.49
CA ALA A 168 10.37 16.43 8.28
C ALA A 168 9.85 16.29 6.83
N ASP A 169 10.75 16.36 5.84
CA ASP A 169 10.40 16.19 4.42
C ASP A 169 10.08 14.72 4.06
N LEU A 170 10.51 13.79 4.91
CA LEU A 170 10.32 12.36 4.73
C LEU A 170 9.16 11.82 5.56
N ILE A 171 8.66 12.56 6.55
CA ILE A 171 7.52 12.14 7.39
C ILE A 171 6.22 12.20 6.59
N GLU A 172 5.44 11.12 6.65
CA GLU A 172 4.11 11.09 6.06
C GLU A 172 3.11 11.90 6.89
N THR A 173 2.54 12.94 6.30
CA THR A 173 1.45 13.68 6.94
C THR A 173 0.07 13.21 6.49
N ARG A 174 0.01 12.45 5.39
CA ARG A 174 -1.21 11.99 4.73
C ARG A 174 -1.01 10.62 4.13
N TYR A 175 -2.04 9.79 4.23
CA TYR A 175 -2.09 8.46 3.63
C TYR A 175 -3.33 8.34 2.75
N GLN A 176 -3.17 7.67 1.62
CA GLN A 176 -4.25 7.17 0.78
C GLN A 176 -4.47 5.69 1.09
N ILE A 177 -5.69 5.33 1.45
CA ILE A 177 -6.08 3.94 1.70
C ILE A 177 -7.12 3.53 0.66
N GLU A 178 -6.96 2.38 0.03
CA GLU A 178 -7.82 1.91 -1.05
C GLU A 178 -8.35 0.51 -0.76
N ILE A 179 -9.67 0.34 -0.89
CA ILE A 179 -10.40 -0.92 -0.69
C ILE A 179 -11.58 -1.03 -1.66
N ASP A 180 -12.01 -2.25 -2.00
CA ASP A 180 -13.20 -2.46 -2.81
C ASP A 180 -14.45 -1.98 -2.06
N ASN A 181 -15.11 -0.96 -2.63
CA ASN A 181 -16.27 -0.27 -2.05
C ASN A 181 -17.47 -1.21 -1.82
N ARG A 182 -17.55 -2.32 -2.57
CA ARG A 182 -18.66 -3.28 -2.47
C ARG A 182 -18.47 -4.23 -1.29
N LEU A 183 -17.23 -4.47 -0.87
CA LEU A 183 -16.91 -5.42 0.18
C LEU A 183 -16.86 -4.75 1.56
N GLY A 184 -16.34 -3.52 1.65
CA GLY A 184 -16.20 -2.88 2.95
C GLY A 184 -15.93 -1.38 2.92
N GLY A 185 -15.86 -0.83 4.12
CA GLY A 185 -15.56 0.58 4.38
C GLY A 185 -14.50 0.75 5.45
N LEU A 186 -13.83 1.89 5.44
CA LEU A 186 -12.80 2.23 6.42
C LEU A 186 -13.42 2.80 7.70
N PHE A 187 -12.95 2.32 8.86
CA PHE A 187 -13.37 2.79 10.19
C PHE A 187 -12.15 3.11 11.06
N SER A 188 -12.28 4.07 11.95
CA SER A 188 -11.25 4.33 12.96
C SER A 188 -11.20 3.21 13.99
N THR A 189 -10.13 3.18 14.78
CA THR A 189 -10.00 2.27 15.92
C THR A 189 -11.13 2.45 16.95
N SER A 190 -11.68 3.66 17.04
CA SER A 190 -12.83 4.03 17.88
C SER A 190 -14.21 3.77 17.23
N GLY A 191 -14.26 3.18 16.03
CA GLY A 191 -15.51 2.86 15.33
C GLY A 191 -16.15 3.98 14.51
N ALA A 192 -15.48 5.12 14.31
CA ALA A 192 -16.00 6.19 13.46
C ALA A 192 -15.72 5.86 11.98
N ARG A 193 -16.76 5.87 11.14
CA ARG A 193 -16.60 5.62 9.70
C ARG A 193 -15.83 6.74 9.03
N ALA A 194 -14.81 6.41 8.24
CA ALA A 194 -14.10 7.36 7.41
C ALA A 194 -14.96 7.81 6.23
N ARG A 195 -14.78 9.06 5.79
CA ARG A 195 -15.45 9.57 4.60
C ARG A 195 -14.70 9.11 3.35
N VAL A 196 -15.43 8.52 2.40
CA VAL A 196 -14.90 8.17 1.08
C VAL A 196 -14.57 9.46 0.33
N SER A 197 -13.37 9.54 -0.24
CA SER A 197 -12.95 10.70 -1.03
C SER A 197 -13.42 10.56 -2.48
N PHE A 198 -13.15 9.41 -3.10
CA PHE A 198 -13.50 9.09 -4.48
C PHE A 198 -13.71 7.58 -4.62
N VAL A 199 -14.53 7.19 -5.59
CA VAL A 199 -14.67 5.78 -6.01
C VAL A 199 -14.42 5.75 -7.52
N ASN A 200 -13.46 4.94 -7.94
CA ASN A 200 -13.12 4.81 -9.36
C ASN A 200 -14.10 3.90 -10.12
N GLU A 201 -13.90 3.79 -11.43
CA GLU A 201 -14.76 2.98 -12.31
C GLU A 201 -14.73 1.48 -11.95
N ALA A 202 -13.62 1.00 -11.37
CA ALA A 202 -13.47 -0.37 -10.88
C ALA A 202 -14.09 -0.60 -9.49
N GLN A 203 -14.82 0.37 -8.92
CA GLN A 203 -15.39 0.32 -7.56
C GLN A 203 -14.34 0.25 -6.44
N MET A 204 -13.11 0.71 -6.68
CA MET A 204 -12.13 0.94 -5.64
C MET A 204 -12.43 2.28 -4.96
N ALA A 205 -12.68 2.26 -3.65
CA ALA A 205 -12.86 3.46 -2.84
C ALA A 205 -11.53 3.92 -2.26
N SER A 206 -11.16 5.18 -2.52
CA SER A 206 -9.97 5.83 -1.96
C SER A 206 -10.34 6.74 -0.80
N TYR A 207 -9.62 6.61 0.31
CA TYR A 207 -9.77 7.37 1.54
C TYR A 207 -8.50 8.16 1.82
N TYR A 208 -8.63 9.46 2.08
CA TYR A 208 -7.49 10.30 2.50
C TYR A 208 -7.56 10.53 4.00
N VAL A 209 -6.58 9.99 4.73
CA VAL A 209 -6.43 10.19 6.17
C VAL A 209 -5.18 11.02 6.43
N THR A 210 -5.22 11.86 7.47
CA THR A 210 -4.17 12.85 7.74
C THR A 210 -3.85 12.90 9.22
N THR A 211 -2.65 13.40 9.57
CA THR A 211 -2.20 13.61 10.95
C THR A 211 -3.11 14.55 11.76
N SER A 212 -3.82 15.46 11.09
CA SER A 212 -4.86 16.30 11.73
C SER A 212 -5.98 15.47 12.36
N ASN A 213 -6.24 14.27 11.81
CA ASN A 213 -7.18 13.31 12.39
C ASN A 213 -6.43 12.19 13.13
N ARG A 214 -6.12 12.47 14.41
CA ARG A 214 -5.41 11.55 15.32
C ARG A 214 -6.11 10.20 15.55
N ARG A 215 -7.34 10.02 15.05
CA ARG A 215 -8.06 8.73 15.10
C ARG A 215 -7.55 7.72 14.08
N PHE A 216 -6.89 8.19 13.02
CA PHE A 216 -6.35 7.34 11.95
C PHE A 216 -4.83 7.43 11.87
N VAL A 217 -4.25 8.62 12.06
CA VAL A 217 -2.81 8.82 11.92
C VAL A 217 -2.25 9.43 13.18
N SER A 218 -1.22 8.81 13.76
CA SER A 218 -0.55 9.25 14.98
C SER A 218 0.96 9.21 14.81
N GLU A 219 1.68 10.17 15.36
CA GLU A 219 3.14 10.15 15.40
C GLU A 219 3.65 9.03 16.32
N ILE A 220 4.76 8.38 15.93
CA ILE A 220 5.43 7.38 16.74
C ILE A 220 6.58 8.08 17.47
N SER A 221 6.32 8.50 18.70
CA SER A 221 7.34 9.15 19.54
C SER A 221 8.13 8.19 20.42
N SER A 222 7.65 6.94 20.56
CA SER A 222 8.33 5.92 21.35
C SER A 222 9.55 5.39 20.60
N THR A 223 10.64 5.20 21.32
CA THR A 223 11.87 4.56 20.83
C THR A 223 11.91 3.07 21.17
N ASP A 224 10.91 2.55 21.88
CA ASP A 224 10.89 1.16 22.32
C ASP A 224 10.62 0.21 21.15
N ALA A 225 11.38 -0.88 21.07
CA ALA A 225 11.25 -1.88 20.00
C ALA A 225 9.91 -2.63 20.06
N SER A 226 9.24 -2.66 21.22
CA SER A 226 7.89 -3.26 21.35
C SER A 226 6.79 -2.41 20.72
N ASP A 227 7.03 -1.11 20.56
CA ASP A 227 6.00 -0.16 20.15
C ASP A 227 5.92 0.04 18.63
N SER A 228 6.89 -0.44 17.86
CA SER A 228 6.92 -0.33 16.40
C SER A 228 7.70 -1.48 15.78
N SER A 229 7.32 -1.87 14.55
CA SER A 229 8.04 -2.88 13.77
C SER A 229 9.32 -2.35 13.13
N ILE A 230 9.59 -1.05 13.27
CA ILE A 230 10.73 -0.36 12.66
C ILE A 230 11.81 -0.07 13.71
N ASN A 231 13.06 -0.45 13.42
CA ASN A 231 14.18 -0.31 14.35
C ASN A 231 14.92 1.05 14.27
N GLY A 232 14.86 1.74 13.12
CA GLY A 232 15.49 3.07 12.96
C GLY A 232 14.53 4.24 13.20
N PRO A 233 14.86 5.46 12.71
CA PRO A 233 14.01 6.64 12.78
C PRO A 233 12.57 6.36 12.36
N ARG A 234 11.63 6.82 13.20
CA ARG A 234 10.20 6.58 13.04
C ARG A 234 9.49 7.87 12.68
N GLY A 235 8.48 7.76 11.83
CA GLY A 235 7.60 8.86 11.44
C GLY A 235 6.22 8.66 12.06
N THR A 236 5.23 8.47 11.21
CA THR A 236 3.84 8.28 11.62
C THR A 236 3.37 6.83 11.49
N ARG A 237 2.36 6.50 12.29
CA ARG A 237 1.58 5.27 12.20
C ARG A 237 0.20 5.59 11.67
N VAL A 238 -0.27 4.80 10.72
CA VAL A 238 -1.67 4.78 10.31
C VAL A 238 -2.36 3.54 10.88
N GLN A 239 -3.50 3.73 11.54
CA GLN A 239 -4.30 2.68 12.16
C GLN A 239 -5.76 2.77 11.73
N PHE A 240 -6.35 1.63 11.42
CA PHE A 240 -7.75 1.56 11.03
C PHE A 240 -8.34 0.16 11.22
N LYS A 241 -9.66 0.08 11.12
CA LYS A 241 -10.43 -1.15 11.02
C LYS A 241 -11.19 -1.14 9.69
N ILE A 242 -11.57 -2.32 9.23
CA ILE A 242 -12.42 -2.49 8.05
C ILE A 242 -13.77 -2.98 8.54
N GLY A 243 -14.83 -2.24 8.17
CA GLY A 243 -16.21 -2.66 8.35
C GLY A 243 -16.70 -3.37 7.09
N ALA A 244 -17.53 -4.39 7.26
CA ALA A 244 -18.14 -5.12 6.15
C ALA A 244 -19.32 -4.33 5.55
N SER A 245 -19.57 -4.49 4.26
CA SER A 245 -20.74 -3.91 3.61
C SER A 245 -22.03 -4.63 4.03
N LEU A 246 -23.16 -3.91 4.01
CA LEU A 246 -24.47 -4.48 4.34
C LEU A 246 -24.84 -5.67 3.45
N GLU A 247 -24.37 -5.68 2.21
CA GLU A 247 -24.59 -6.78 1.25
C GLU A 247 -23.92 -8.08 1.73
N LEU A 248 -22.70 -8.01 2.27
CA LEU A 248 -22.03 -9.18 2.85
C LEU A 248 -22.71 -9.65 4.15
N ASN A 249 -23.24 -8.72 4.94
CA ASN A 249 -23.92 -9.03 6.20
C ASN A 249 -25.24 -9.77 5.92
N GLY A 250 -26.07 -9.23 5.03
CA GLY A 250 -27.42 -9.73 4.77
C GLY A 250 -27.50 -10.90 3.77
N SER A 251 -26.53 -11.05 2.88
CA SER A 251 -26.61 -12.00 1.76
C SER A 251 -25.38 -12.90 1.64
N ASN A 252 -25.59 -14.09 1.04
CA ASN A 252 -24.52 -15.03 0.69
C ASN A 252 -24.19 -15.02 -0.81
N THR A 253 -24.86 -14.16 -1.60
CA THR A 253 -24.73 -14.14 -3.07
C THR A 253 -23.30 -13.85 -3.53
N LEU A 254 -22.64 -12.84 -2.95
CA LEU A 254 -21.25 -12.50 -3.28
C LEU A 254 -20.29 -13.62 -2.90
N PHE A 255 -20.48 -14.24 -1.72
CA PHE A 255 -19.69 -15.38 -1.29
C PHE A 255 -19.83 -16.59 -2.21
N ASN A 256 -21.03 -16.88 -2.69
CA ASN A 256 -21.26 -17.99 -3.60
C ASN A 256 -20.72 -17.74 -5.02
N ARG A 257 -20.63 -16.47 -5.44
CA ARG A 257 -20.20 -16.10 -6.80
C ARG A 257 -18.69 -15.87 -6.93
N PHE A 258 -18.08 -15.28 -5.91
CA PHE A 258 -16.68 -14.83 -5.95
C PHE A 258 -15.81 -15.41 -4.83
N GLY A 259 -16.42 -16.08 -3.86
CA GLY A 259 -15.74 -16.59 -2.68
C GLY A 259 -15.45 -18.08 -2.71
N GLY A 260 -14.91 -18.56 -1.60
CA GLY A 260 -14.68 -19.97 -1.30
C GLY A 260 -15.14 -20.33 0.10
N THR A 261 -14.82 -21.53 0.55
CA THR A 261 -15.04 -21.98 1.94
C THR A 261 -13.71 -22.30 2.62
N SER A 262 -13.57 -21.92 3.88
CA SER A 262 -12.38 -22.17 4.71
C SER A 262 -12.80 -22.38 6.15
N THR A 263 -12.02 -23.17 6.88
CA THR A 263 -12.19 -23.28 8.33
C THR A 263 -11.34 -22.21 9.02
N VAL A 264 -11.96 -21.40 9.87
CA VAL A 264 -11.28 -20.42 10.74
C VAL A 264 -11.44 -20.90 12.18
N GLY A 265 -10.33 -21.26 12.82
CA GLY A 265 -10.36 -21.97 14.10
C GLY A 265 -11.08 -23.31 13.93
N SER A 266 -12.22 -23.47 14.61
CA SER A 266 -13.11 -24.64 14.49
C SER A 266 -14.38 -24.37 13.67
N THR A 267 -14.54 -23.16 13.13
CA THR A 267 -15.78 -22.74 12.45
C THR A 267 -15.59 -22.80 10.94
N SER A 268 -16.51 -23.48 10.24
CA SER A 268 -16.56 -23.44 8.79
C SER A 268 -17.18 -22.13 8.31
N CYS A 269 -16.45 -21.40 7.48
CA CYS A 269 -16.82 -20.08 6.98
C CYS A 269 -16.72 -20.02 5.45
N ARG A 270 -17.61 -19.26 4.82
CA ARG A 270 -17.42 -18.70 3.48
C ARG A 270 -16.43 -17.55 3.57
N HIS A 271 -15.57 -17.37 2.57
CA HIS A 271 -14.61 -16.27 2.53
C HIS A 271 -14.52 -15.60 1.16
N ILE A 272 -14.16 -14.31 1.15
CA ILE A 272 -13.76 -13.55 -0.03
C ILE A 272 -12.43 -12.87 0.29
N ASP A 273 -11.44 -13.07 -0.57
CA ASP A 273 -10.13 -12.44 -0.46
C ASP A 273 -10.11 -11.09 -1.16
N SER A 274 -9.45 -10.12 -0.53
CA SER A 274 -9.26 -8.78 -1.05
C SER A 274 -7.98 -8.18 -0.50
N ILE A 275 -7.65 -6.97 -0.94
CA ILE A 275 -6.46 -6.25 -0.53
C ILE A 275 -6.87 -4.84 -0.10
N ALA A 276 -6.31 -4.38 1.01
CA ALA A 276 -6.30 -2.98 1.36
C ALA A 276 -4.91 -2.40 1.05
N ARG A 277 -4.86 -1.44 0.13
CA ARG A 277 -3.60 -0.75 -0.21
C ARG A 277 -3.46 0.50 0.64
N VAL A 278 -2.29 0.71 1.22
CA VAL A 278 -1.94 1.92 1.97
C VAL A 278 -0.76 2.59 1.30
N THR A 279 -0.90 3.85 0.92
CA THR A 279 0.13 4.63 0.22
C THR A 279 0.43 5.92 0.99
N GLY A 280 1.70 6.16 1.27
CA GLY A 280 2.19 7.44 1.78
C GLY A 280 2.18 8.48 0.68
N VAL A 281 1.58 9.65 0.91
CA VAL A 281 1.42 10.68 -0.13
C VAL A 281 2.72 11.44 -0.41
N THR A 282 3.62 11.50 0.58
CA THR A 282 4.87 12.28 0.53
C THR A 282 5.97 11.49 -0.15
N THR A 283 6.19 10.25 0.28
CA THR A 283 7.23 9.35 -0.23
C THR A 283 6.75 8.50 -1.41
N GLY A 284 5.43 8.35 -1.59
CA GLY A 284 4.85 7.50 -2.63
C GLY A 284 4.96 6.00 -2.34
N HIS A 285 5.57 5.60 -1.22
CA HIS A 285 5.70 4.19 -0.86
C HIS A 285 4.31 3.60 -0.54
N SER A 286 4.03 2.42 -1.10
CA SER A 286 2.78 1.69 -0.88
C SER A 286 3.01 0.31 -0.27
N ILE A 287 2.05 -0.17 0.50
CA ILE A 287 2.00 -1.55 1.01
C ILE A 287 0.62 -2.15 0.77
N ASP A 288 0.60 -3.38 0.28
CA ASP A 288 -0.61 -4.16 0.05
C ASP A 288 -0.86 -5.09 1.24
N ILE A 289 -2.01 -4.92 1.88
CA ILE A 289 -2.38 -5.63 3.10
C ILE A 289 -3.46 -6.67 2.75
N PRO A 290 -3.17 -7.97 2.88
CA PRO A 290 -4.14 -9.02 2.60
C PRO A 290 -5.26 -9.02 3.64
N ILE A 291 -6.50 -8.94 3.15
CA ILE A 291 -7.70 -8.95 3.96
C ILE A 291 -8.66 -10.04 3.45
N ARG A 292 -9.40 -10.65 4.37
CA ARG A 292 -10.34 -11.73 4.05
C ARG A 292 -11.66 -11.50 4.76
N PHE A 293 -12.72 -11.27 4.00
CA PHE A 293 -14.07 -11.21 4.55
C PHE A 293 -14.57 -12.62 4.81
N ILE A 294 -15.08 -12.89 6.01
CA ILE A 294 -15.54 -14.23 6.41
C ILE A 294 -16.97 -14.19 6.93
N LYS A 295 -17.74 -15.24 6.59
CA LYS A 295 -19.10 -15.46 7.06
C LYS A 295 -19.32 -16.92 7.41
N LYS A 296 -19.82 -17.21 8.60
CA LYS A 296 -20.12 -18.57 9.06
C LYS A 296 -21.07 -19.27 8.07
N ILE A 297 -20.84 -20.58 7.86
CA ILE A 297 -21.68 -21.39 6.97
C ILE A 297 -23.09 -21.57 7.50
#